data_AF-A0A831YLV0-F1
#
_entry.id   AF-A0A831YLV0-F1
#
_cell.length_a   1.000
_cell.length_b   1.000
_cell.length_c   1.000
_cell.angle_alpha   90.00
_cell.angle_beta   90.00
_cell.angle_gamma   90.00
#
_symmetry.space_group_name_H-M   'P 1'
#
loop_
_entity.id
_entity.type
_entity.pdbx_description
1 polymer ?
#
loop_
_entity_poly.entity_id
_entity_poly.type
_entity_poly.pdbx_seq_one_letter_code
_entity_poly.pdbx_strand_id
1 'polypeptide(L)'
;MSEDQPSFDTHGWMLESGESRHASTPDTFWLPDRADREALHFGHGAKLIFAIQVKEGDGSVVIETERMWVVVTEVIDGGYVGLLDNEAACIDPDGDHYLVRGAEIPFRPEHVIDIDVIPKDALERMSFQPSRLWPRPQR
;
A
#
# COMPACT_ATOMS: atom_id res chain seq x y z
N MET A 1 -11.71 5.83 17.29
CA MET A 1 -10.46 6.26 16.62
C MET A 1 -10.05 5.09 15.74
N SER A 2 -9.88 5.33 14.45
CA SER A 2 -9.71 4.27 13.46
C SER A 2 -8.35 3.58 13.63
N GLU A 3 -8.34 2.40 14.24
CA GLU A 3 -7.15 1.52 14.37
C GLU A 3 -6.83 0.79 13.06
N ASP A 4 -7.46 1.17 11.95
CA ASP A 4 -7.44 0.38 10.71
C ASP A 4 -6.32 0.78 9.72
N GLN A 5 -5.45 1.74 10.07
CA GLN A 5 -4.38 2.21 9.19
C GLN A 5 -2.97 2.08 9.79
N PRO A 6 -1.96 1.85 8.95
CA PRO A 6 -0.57 1.78 9.36
C PRO A 6 -0.05 3.13 9.87
N SER A 7 0.89 3.06 10.81
CA SER A 7 1.49 4.20 11.49
C SER A 7 2.92 3.87 11.85
N PHE A 8 3.78 4.89 11.94
CA PHE A 8 5.16 4.68 12.36
C PHE A 8 5.27 4.06 13.75
N ASP A 9 4.53 4.60 14.72
CA ASP A 9 4.64 4.19 16.14
C ASP A 9 4.31 2.71 16.37
N THR A 10 3.40 2.14 15.58
CA THR A 10 2.94 0.75 15.75
C THR A 10 3.56 -0.19 14.73
N HIS A 11 3.75 0.27 13.49
CA HIS A 11 4.07 -0.60 12.36
C HIS A 11 5.44 -0.32 11.75
N GLY A 12 6.07 0.81 12.06
CA GLY A 12 7.32 1.25 11.43
C GLY A 12 7.13 1.76 10.00
N TRP A 13 5.89 1.89 9.51
CA TRP A 13 5.60 2.43 8.19
C TRP A 13 4.19 3.04 8.17
N MET A 14 3.94 3.90 7.19
CA MET A 14 2.61 4.44 6.90
C MET A 14 2.43 4.68 5.41
N LEU A 15 1.19 4.92 4.99
CA LEU A 15 0.89 5.36 3.63
C LEU A 15 0.81 6.88 3.59
N GLU A 16 1.35 7.46 2.52
CA GLU A 16 1.14 8.87 2.25
C GLU A 16 -0.09 9.12 1.38
N SER A 17 -0.71 10.29 1.57
CA SER A 17 -1.81 10.76 0.73
C SER A 17 -1.29 11.23 -0.63
N GLY A 18 -1.70 10.51 -1.68
CA GLY A 18 -1.51 10.93 -3.07
C GLY A 18 -2.21 12.25 -3.38
N GLU A 19 -3.37 12.50 -2.77
CA GLU A 19 -4.07 13.79 -2.88
C GLU A 19 -3.25 14.94 -2.29
N SER A 20 -2.63 14.74 -1.13
CA SER A 20 -1.78 15.75 -0.51
C SER A 20 -0.52 16.03 -1.34
N ARG A 21 0.11 14.97 -1.89
CA ARG A 21 1.24 15.09 -2.82
C ARG A 21 0.85 15.86 -4.08
N HIS A 22 -0.25 15.49 -4.71
CA HIS A 22 -0.79 16.19 -5.88
C HIS A 22 -1.09 17.66 -5.57
N ALA A 23 -1.76 17.96 -4.45
CA ALA A 23 -2.05 19.35 -4.06
C ALA A 23 -0.78 20.18 -3.84
N SER A 24 0.30 19.58 -3.34
CA SER A 24 1.56 20.27 -3.09
C SER A 24 2.35 20.57 -4.37
N THR A 25 2.29 19.67 -5.37
CA THR A 25 3.04 19.79 -6.63
C THR A 25 2.23 19.27 -7.83
N PRO A 26 1.12 19.93 -8.20
CA PRO A 26 0.16 19.37 -9.18
C PRO A 26 0.75 19.25 -10.59
N ASP A 27 1.71 20.11 -10.94
CA ASP A 27 2.32 20.14 -12.28
C ASP A 27 3.26 18.96 -12.54
N THR A 28 3.80 18.34 -11.49
CA THR A 28 4.82 17.28 -11.59
C THR A 28 4.36 15.97 -10.96
N PHE A 29 3.27 15.98 -10.22
CA PHE A 29 2.69 14.82 -9.59
C PHE A 29 1.28 14.61 -10.14
N TRP A 30 1.16 13.81 -11.20
CA TRP A 30 -0.15 13.40 -11.71
C TRP A 30 -0.85 12.46 -10.71
N LEU A 31 -2.19 12.49 -10.69
CA LEU A 31 -3.04 11.64 -9.86
C LEU A 31 -4.23 11.14 -10.67
N PRO A 32 -4.63 9.86 -10.54
CA PRO A 32 -5.87 9.37 -11.14
C PRO A 32 -7.10 10.11 -10.61
N ASP A 33 -8.14 10.17 -11.44
CA ASP A 33 -9.40 10.80 -11.08
C ASP A 33 -10.00 10.16 -9.83
N ARG A 34 -10.65 10.98 -8.99
CA ARG A 34 -11.25 10.52 -7.74
C ARG A 34 -12.24 9.37 -7.96
N ALA A 35 -13.06 9.46 -9.00
CA ALA A 35 -14.05 8.44 -9.32
C ALA A 35 -13.39 7.08 -9.61
N ASP A 36 -12.25 7.06 -10.30
CA ASP A 36 -11.53 5.81 -10.59
C ASP A 36 -10.91 5.21 -9.31
N ARG A 37 -10.36 6.06 -8.45
CA ARG A 37 -9.80 5.64 -7.15
C ARG A 37 -10.86 5.12 -6.18
N GLU A 38 -12.09 5.62 -6.26
CA GLU A 38 -13.25 5.16 -5.47
C GLU A 38 -13.92 3.91 -6.08
N ALA A 39 -13.69 3.62 -7.36
CA ALA A 39 -14.28 2.50 -8.10
C ALA A 39 -13.38 1.24 -8.17
N LEU A 40 -12.31 1.17 -7.37
CA LEU A 40 -11.46 -0.01 -7.31
C LEU A 40 -12.23 -1.24 -6.82
N HIS A 41 -11.92 -2.39 -7.40
CA HIS A 41 -12.50 -3.68 -7.03
C HIS A 41 -11.46 -4.79 -7.10
N PHE A 42 -11.85 -6.00 -6.68
CA PHE A 42 -11.00 -7.19 -6.67
C PHE A 42 -10.21 -7.35 -7.98
N GLY A 43 -8.90 -7.50 -7.86
CA GLY A 43 -7.98 -7.69 -8.99
C GLY A 43 -7.48 -6.41 -9.66
N HIS A 44 -7.95 -5.23 -9.26
CA HIS A 44 -7.29 -3.99 -9.67
C HIS A 44 -5.96 -3.80 -8.95
N GLY A 45 -4.96 -3.33 -9.69
CA GLY A 45 -3.71 -2.83 -9.12
C GLY A 45 -3.88 -1.37 -8.69
N ALA A 46 -3.41 -1.05 -7.48
CA ALA A 46 -3.29 0.31 -6.98
C ALA A 46 -1.84 0.56 -6.58
N LYS A 47 -1.25 1.64 -7.10
CA LYS A 47 0.08 2.07 -6.67
C LYS A 47 -0.05 3.04 -5.51
N LEU A 48 0.71 2.81 -4.46
CA LEU A 48 0.67 3.59 -3.22
C LEU A 48 2.06 4.14 -2.89
N ILE A 49 2.12 5.16 -2.04
CA ILE A 49 3.37 5.69 -1.47
C ILE A 49 3.52 5.18 -0.05
N PHE A 50 4.59 4.44 0.21
CA PHE A 50 4.97 3.93 1.52
C PHE A 50 6.09 4.80 2.08
N ALA A 51 5.89 5.33 3.28
CA ALA A 51 6.95 5.93 4.07
C ALA A 51 7.37 4.92 5.14
N ILE A 52 8.64 4.53 5.16
CA ILE A 52 9.15 3.37 5.90
C ILE A 52 10.28 3.83 6.82
N GLN A 53 10.20 3.48 8.11
CA GLN A 53 11.31 3.68 9.04
C GLN A 53 12.37 2.61 8.80
N VAL A 54 13.55 3.06 8.41
CA VAL A 54 14.72 2.20 8.21
C VAL A 54 15.76 2.54 9.27
N LYS A 55 16.28 1.52 9.94
CA LYS A 55 17.34 1.67 10.93
C LYS A 55 18.69 1.52 10.25
N GLU A 56 19.52 2.55 10.36
CA GLU A 56 20.86 2.58 9.80
C GLU A 56 21.87 1.84 10.69
N GLY A 57 23.04 1.54 10.11
CA GLY A 57 24.13 0.83 10.82
C GLY A 57 24.69 1.58 12.03
N ASP A 58 24.53 2.90 12.09
CA ASP A 58 24.90 3.74 13.24
C ASP A 58 23.80 3.81 14.32
N GLY A 59 22.66 3.15 14.09
CA GLY A 59 21.51 3.12 14.97
C GLY A 59 20.53 4.28 14.79
N SER A 60 20.79 5.23 13.89
CA SER A 60 19.83 6.26 13.51
C SER A 60 18.64 5.67 12.75
N VAL A 61 17.52 6.40 12.70
CA VAL A 61 16.32 6.02 11.95
C VAL A 61 16.07 7.08 10.89
N VAL A 62 15.98 6.64 9.64
CA VAL A 62 15.62 7.46 8.48
C VAL A 62 14.26 7.04 7.93
N ILE A 63 13.61 7.94 7.18
CA ILE A 63 12.37 7.61 6.47
C ILE A 63 12.68 7.46 4.99
N GLU A 64 12.55 6.24 4.49
CA GLU A 64 12.64 5.93 3.06
C GLU A 64 11.25 5.94 2.43
N THR A 65 11.14 6.42 1.20
CA THR A 65 9.86 6.51 0.47
C THR A 65 9.86 5.61 -0.75
N GLU A 66 8.90 4.69 -0.83
CA GLU A 66 8.76 3.77 -1.95
C GLU A 66 7.38 3.83 -2.60
N ARG A 67 7.33 3.59 -3.91
CA ARG A 67 6.07 3.51 -4.67
C ARG A 67 5.85 2.06 -5.09
N MET A 68 4.91 1.39 -4.43
CA MET A 68 4.68 -0.04 -4.60
C MET A 68 3.26 -0.33 -5.06
N TRP A 69 3.09 -1.40 -5.84
CA TRP A 69 1.80 -1.90 -6.29
C TRP A 69 1.19 -2.82 -5.25
N VAL A 70 -0.13 -2.70 -5.09
CA VAL A 70 -0.97 -3.53 -4.27
C VAL A 70 -2.14 -4.00 -5.12
N VAL A 71 -2.44 -5.31 -5.10
CA VAL A 71 -3.60 -5.88 -5.80
C VAL A 71 -4.77 -5.95 -4.84
N VAL A 72 -5.87 -5.27 -5.16
CA VAL A 72 -7.08 -5.25 -4.34
C VAL A 72 -7.63 -6.67 -4.20
N THR A 73 -7.86 -7.12 -2.97
CA THR A 73 -8.50 -8.40 -2.66
C THR A 73 -9.81 -8.24 -1.91
N GLU A 74 -10.05 -7.08 -1.30
CA GLU A 74 -11.28 -6.80 -0.57
C GLU A 74 -11.65 -5.32 -0.64
N VAL A 75 -12.94 -5.04 -0.79
CA VAL A 75 -13.52 -3.70 -0.64
C VAL A 75 -14.18 -3.63 0.74
N ILE A 76 -13.75 -2.68 1.56
CA ILE A 76 -14.24 -2.48 2.93
C ILE A 76 -14.90 -1.11 3.06
N ASP A 77 -15.55 -0.86 4.20
CA ASP A 77 -16.19 0.43 4.46
C ASP A 77 -15.13 1.56 4.47
N GLY A 78 -15.25 2.47 3.51
CA GLY A 78 -14.34 3.62 3.35
C GLY A 78 -12.96 3.31 2.76
N GLY A 79 -12.70 2.10 2.24
CA GLY A 79 -11.40 1.77 1.67
C GLY A 79 -11.28 0.35 1.11
N TYR A 80 -10.05 -0.13 1.08
CA TYR A 80 -9.67 -1.39 0.46
C TYR A 80 -8.67 -2.14 1.33
N VAL A 81 -8.62 -3.44 1.13
CA VAL A 81 -7.45 -4.24 1.47
C VAL A 81 -6.94 -4.93 0.22
N GLY A 82 -5.62 -4.97 0.07
CA GLY A 82 -4.99 -5.67 -1.03
C GLY A 82 -3.66 -6.30 -0.63
N LEU A 83 -3.09 -7.07 -1.55
CA LEU A 83 -1.83 -7.77 -1.35
C LEU A 83 -0.69 -7.01 -2.02
N LEU A 84 0.39 -6.77 -1.29
CA LEU A 84 1.59 -6.14 -1.81
C LEU A 84 2.20 -6.99 -2.93
N ASP A 85 2.40 -6.40 -4.11
CA ASP A 85 2.96 -7.09 -5.30
C ASP A 85 4.41 -6.69 -5.61
N ASN A 86 5.02 -5.92 -4.71
CA ASN A 86 6.42 -5.52 -4.76
C ASN A 86 7.20 -6.10 -3.57
N GLU A 87 8.51 -6.16 -3.76
CA GLU A 87 9.48 -6.27 -2.67
C GLU A 87 10.02 -4.86 -2.42
N ALA A 88 10.02 -4.42 -1.17
CA ALA A 88 10.57 -3.12 -0.81
C ALA A 88 12.09 -3.15 -0.96
N ALA A 89 12.66 -2.12 -1.60
CA ALA A 89 14.09 -2.06 -1.92
C ALA A 89 14.96 -1.57 -0.74
N CYS A 90 14.38 -0.82 0.20
CA CYS A 90 15.07 -0.21 1.33
C CYS A 90 15.20 -1.10 2.57
N ILE A 91 14.63 -2.31 2.53
CA ILE A 91 14.66 -3.27 3.64
C ILE A 91 15.22 -4.61 3.17
N ASP A 92 15.92 -5.30 4.08
CA ASP A 92 16.49 -6.61 3.81
C ASP A 92 15.37 -7.64 3.57
N PRO A 93 15.27 -8.27 2.39
CA PRO A 93 14.21 -9.23 2.07
C PRO A 93 14.22 -10.48 2.96
N ASP A 94 15.36 -10.80 3.59
CA ASP A 94 15.49 -11.91 4.54
C ASP A 94 15.20 -11.48 5.99
N GLY A 95 14.90 -10.19 6.22
CA GLY A 95 14.61 -9.62 7.53
C GLY A 95 13.18 -9.90 8.01
N ASP A 96 12.96 -9.82 9.34
CA ASP A 96 11.60 -9.88 9.88
C ASP A 96 10.91 -8.51 9.83
N HIS A 97 10.29 -8.21 8.69
CA HIS A 97 9.51 -7.00 8.48
C HIS A 97 8.14 -7.31 7.86
N TYR A 98 7.14 -6.47 8.15
CA TYR A 98 5.78 -6.69 7.66
C TYR A 98 5.63 -6.51 6.14
N LEU A 99 6.36 -5.56 5.54
CA LEU A 99 6.24 -5.19 4.12
C LEU A 99 6.93 -6.20 3.19
N VAL A 100 6.35 -7.39 3.08
CA VAL A 100 6.79 -8.46 2.15
C VAL A 100 5.74 -8.67 1.06
N ARG A 101 6.16 -9.21 -0.09
CA ARG A 101 5.23 -9.63 -1.15
C ARG A 101 4.12 -10.52 -0.55
N GLY A 102 2.88 -10.23 -0.91
CA GLY A 102 1.69 -10.91 -0.40
C GLY A 102 1.19 -10.43 0.97
N ALA A 103 1.82 -9.44 1.61
CA ALA A 103 1.31 -8.87 2.85
C ALA A 103 0.02 -8.07 2.60
N GLU A 104 -0.95 -8.17 3.50
CA GLU A 104 -2.16 -7.36 3.44
C GLU A 104 -1.87 -5.90 3.78
N ILE A 105 -2.30 -5.00 2.91
CA ILE A 105 -2.17 -3.56 3.06
C ILE A 105 -3.57 -2.94 3.08
N PRO A 106 -4.00 -2.32 4.19
CA PRO A 106 -5.20 -1.49 4.19
C PRO A 106 -4.89 -0.13 3.58
N PHE A 107 -5.77 0.39 2.74
CA PHE A 107 -5.62 1.71 2.15
C PHE A 107 -6.95 2.35 1.78
N ARG A 108 -6.92 3.65 1.46
CA ARG A 108 -8.07 4.46 1.07
C ARG A 108 -7.86 5.04 -0.31
N PRO A 109 -8.93 5.51 -0.99
CA PRO A 109 -8.82 6.18 -2.28
C PRO A 109 -7.75 7.29 -2.29
N GLU A 110 -7.64 8.08 -1.20
CA GLU A 110 -6.68 9.19 -1.08
C GLU A 110 -5.20 8.78 -1.18
N HIS A 111 -4.86 7.50 -0.97
CA HIS A 111 -3.50 6.98 -1.08
C HIS A 111 -3.13 6.51 -2.50
N VAL A 112 -4.12 6.33 -3.38
CA VAL A 112 -3.92 5.73 -4.71
C VAL A 112 -3.31 6.75 -5.65
N ILE A 113 -2.11 6.48 -6.15
CA ILE A 113 -1.34 7.36 -7.03
C ILE A 113 -1.25 6.87 -8.47
N ASP A 114 -1.64 5.62 -8.72
CA ASP A 114 -1.75 5.03 -10.05
C ASP A 114 -2.69 3.81 -9.98
N ILE A 115 -3.30 3.45 -11.11
CA ILE A 115 -4.24 2.33 -11.21
C ILE A 115 -3.83 1.46 -12.39
N ASP A 116 -3.84 0.14 -12.20
CA ASP A 116 -3.63 -0.83 -13.27
C ASP A 116 -4.76 -1.85 -13.31
N VAL A 117 -5.11 -2.28 -14.51
CA VAL A 117 -6.13 -3.31 -14.74
C VAL A 117 -5.41 -4.58 -15.12
N ILE A 118 -5.30 -5.50 -14.16
CA ILE A 118 -4.64 -6.78 -14.36
C ILE A 118 -5.50 -7.61 -15.35
N PRO A 119 -4.92 -8.08 -16.48
CA PRO A 119 -5.64 -8.93 -17.42
C PRO A 119 -6.21 -10.17 -16.73
N LYS A 120 -7.43 -10.56 -17.09
CA LYS A 120 -8.16 -11.65 -16.43
C LYS A 120 -7.38 -12.96 -16.37
N ASP A 121 -6.69 -13.33 -17.45
CA ASP A 121 -5.88 -14.55 -17.53
C ASP A 121 -4.64 -14.50 -16.63
N ALA A 122 -4.08 -13.32 -16.38
CA ALA A 122 -3.03 -13.13 -15.39
C ALA A 122 -3.61 -13.24 -13.98
N LEU A 123 -4.74 -12.58 -13.71
CA LEU A 123 -5.43 -12.61 -12.42
C LEU A 123 -5.81 -14.03 -11.98
N GLU A 124 -6.29 -14.87 -12.90
CA GLU A 124 -6.66 -16.27 -12.63
C GLU A 124 -5.46 -17.16 -12.23
N ARG A 125 -4.22 -16.75 -12.56
CA ARG A 125 -2.99 -17.46 -12.20
C ARG A 125 -2.36 -16.95 -10.90
N MET A 126 -2.83 -15.83 -10.36
CA MET A 126 -2.29 -15.25 -9.13
C MET A 126 -2.81 -16.00 -7.90
N SER A 127 -1.94 -16.12 -6.90
CA SER A 127 -2.34 -16.58 -5.57
C SER A 127 -2.73 -15.36 -4.74
N PHE A 128 -3.92 -15.40 -4.13
CA PHE A 128 -4.41 -14.37 -3.21
C PHE A 128 -4.34 -14.82 -1.75
N GLN A 129 -3.44 -15.76 -1.45
CA GLN A 129 -3.16 -16.16 -0.07
C GLN A 129 -2.21 -15.14 0.57
N PRO A 130 -2.64 -14.43 1.63
CA PRO A 130 -1.79 -13.43 2.25
C PRO A 130 -0.60 -14.09 2.96
N SER A 131 0.60 -13.53 2.76
CA SER A 131 1.79 -13.95 3.49
C SER A 131 1.82 -13.38 4.91
N ARG A 132 1.23 -12.21 5.10
CA ARG A 132 1.00 -11.57 6.41
C ARG A 132 -0.40 -10.96 6.42
N LEU A 133 -1.15 -11.22 7.48
CA LEU A 133 -2.50 -10.70 7.67
C LEU A 133 -2.44 -9.35 8.37
N TRP A 134 -3.26 -8.40 7.91
CA TRP A 134 -3.42 -7.15 8.62
C TRP A 134 -4.29 -7.40 9.85
N PRO A 135 -3.87 -6.98 11.06
CA PRO A 135 -4.71 -7.13 12.24
C PRO A 135 -5.96 -6.27 12.08
N ARG A 136 -7.13 -6.91 12.06
CA ARG A 136 -8.43 -6.25 11.99
C ARG A 136 -9.24 -6.59 13.24
N PRO A 137 -10.02 -5.65 13.79
CA PRO A 137 -10.99 -5.99 14.82
C PRO A 137 -11.98 -7.02 14.24
N GLN A 138 -12.09 -8.20 14.87
CA GLN A 138 -13.16 -9.13 14.52
C GLN A 138 -14.49 -8.44 14.82
N ARG A 139 -15.30 -8.18 13.79
CA ARG A 139 -16.67 -7.70 13.95
C ARG A 139 -17.58 -8.83 14.46
#